data_AF-G9ZBN1-F1
#
_entry.id   AF-G9ZBN1-F1
#
_cell.length_a   1.000
_cell.length_b   1.000
_cell.length_c   1.000
_cell.angle_alpha   90.00
_cell.angle_beta   90.00
_cell.angle_gamma   90.00
#
_symmetry.space_group_name_H-M   'P 1'
#
loop_
_entity.id
_entity.type
_entity.pdbx_description
1 polymer ?
#
loop_
_entity_poly.entity_id
_entity_poly.type
_entity_poly.pdbx_seq_one_letter_code
_entity_poly.pdbx_strand_id
1 'polypeptide(L)'
;MAQQVNLVIKEISGRVVGEYTINAGSAPLQIEAVNNVYYEFIDTASGRGPAVVSGTRNGDDLVVSIDNNNSLIIKDYFTNGQGALVGMRGDGSPYIYPTIEAIEHTLASEIGSATGAATTNSSSLSPAAVAGIIGGVALTAGGIAIAKHNHDKHHHHGNNPNPQPQPNPNPQPNNNKGTITVSGEAKVGSTLTA
;
A
#
# COMPACT_ATOMS: atom_id res chain seq x y z
N MET A 1 17.12 -13.55 -29.27
CA MET A 1 17.04 -12.13 -29.65
C MET A 1 16.29 -11.42 -28.55
N ALA A 2 16.71 -10.21 -28.16
CA ALA A 2 15.97 -9.39 -27.21
C ALA A 2 14.59 -9.03 -27.80
N GLN A 3 13.54 -9.10 -27.00
CA GLN A 3 12.20 -8.72 -27.44
C GLN A 3 12.16 -7.19 -27.61
N GLN A 4 11.67 -6.73 -28.75
CA GLN A 4 11.54 -5.30 -29.03
C GLN A 4 10.08 -4.87 -28.89
N VAL A 5 9.85 -3.89 -28.03
CA VAL A 5 8.53 -3.36 -27.69
C VAL A 5 8.49 -1.87 -28.02
N ASN A 6 7.47 -1.43 -28.75
CA ASN A 6 7.17 -0.02 -28.91
C ASN A 6 6.32 0.45 -27.74
N LEU A 7 6.76 1.51 -27.07
CA LEU A 7 6.01 2.22 -26.05
C LEU A 7 5.41 3.47 -26.68
N VAL A 8 4.09 3.57 -26.67
CA VAL A 8 3.36 4.76 -27.14
C VAL A 8 2.67 5.41 -25.96
N ILE A 9 2.99 6.68 -25.71
CA ILE A 9 2.38 7.47 -24.65
C ILE A 9 1.22 8.25 -25.26
N LYS A 10 0.01 8.05 -24.73
CA LYS A 10 -1.21 8.66 -25.29
C LYS A 10 -2.00 9.39 -24.22
N GLU A 11 -2.46 10.58 -24.54
CA GLU A 11 -3.47 11.26 -23.73
C GLU A 11 -4.79 10.49 -23.75
N ILE A 12 -5.66 10.79 -22.78
CA ILE A 12 -7.04 10.26 -22.75
C ILE A 12 -7.85 10.55 -24.02
N SER A 13 -7.46 11.57 -24.79
CA SER A 13 -8.05 11.90 -26.10
C SER A 13 -7.64 10.95 -27.21
N GLY A 14 -6.65 10.07 -26.96
CA GLY A 14 -6.01 9.20 -27.96
C GLY A 14 -4.84 9.85 -28.70
N ARG A 15 -4.54 11.14 -28.44
CA ARG A 15 -3.38 11.82 -29.04
C ARG A 15 -2.08 11.21 -28.53
N VAL A 16 -1.19 10.85 -29.45
CA VAL A 16 0.17 10.40 -29.14
C VAL A 16 1.01 11.61 -28.73
N VAL A 17 1.69 11.49 -27.59
CA VAL A 17 2.59 12.52 -27.04
C VAL A 17 4.02 12.03 -26.84
N GLY A 18 4.28 10.75 -27.07
CA GLY A 18 5.63 10.17 -27.08
C GLY A 18 5.64 8.77 -27.66
N GLU A 19 6.74 8.40 -28.32
CA GLU A 19 6.98 7.06 -28.84
C GLU A 19 8.42 6.66 -28.55
N TYR A 20 8.62 5.46 -28.03
CA TYR A 20 9.94 4.97 -27.62
C TYR A 20 10.09 3.49 -27.93
N THR A 21 11.32 3.09 -28.28
CA THR A 21 11.68 1.68 -28.46
C THR A 21 12.30 1.14 -27.18
N ILE A 22 11.73 0.06 -26.65
CA ILE A 22 12.26 -0.71 -25.53
C ILE A 22 12.88 -2.00 -26.07
N ASN A 23 14.15 -2.25 -25.73
CA ASN A 23 14.84 -3.50 -26.02
C ASN A 23 14.86 -4.36 -24.74
N ALA A 24 13.85 -5.21 -24.55
CA ALA A 24 13.70 -5.99 -23.33
C ALA A 24 14.86 -6.98 -23.14
N GLY A 25 15.41 -7.02 -21.93
CA GLY A 25 16.64 -7.77 -21.61
C GLY A 25 17.95 -7.01 -21.85
N SER A 26 17.89 -5.72 -22.18
CA SER A 26 19.03 -4.79 -22.19
C SER A 26 18.97 -3.85 -20.97
N ALA A 27 19.83 -2.83 -20.94
CA ALA A 27 19.70 -1.75 -19.96
C ALA A 27 18.29 -1.10 -20.04
N PRO A 28 17.65 -0.81 -18.89
CA PRO A 28 16.31 -0.22 -18.90
C PRO A 28 16.29 1.14 -19.60
N LEU A 29 15.28 1.37 -20.44
CA LEU A 29 14.96 2.71 -20.94
C LEU A 29 14.49 3.58 -19.76
N GLN A 30 14.87 4.86 -19.72
CA GLN A 30 14.38 5.81 -18.72
C GLN A 30 13.63 6.95 -19.41
N ILE A 31 12.46 7.30 -18.90
CA ILE A 31 11.63 8.41 -19.38
C ILE A 31 11.03 9.15 -18.20
N GLU A 32 10.66 10.41 -18.39
CA GLU A 32 9.88 11.18 -17.42
C GLU A 32 8.39 10.78 -17.49
N ALA A 33 7.74 10.74 -16.32
CA ALA A 33 6.29 10.58 -16.27
C ALA A 33 5.60 11.76 -16.96
N VAL A 34 4.57 11.43 -17.76
CA VAL A 34 3.71 12.42 -18.39
C VAL A 34 2.36 12.38 -17.70
N ASN A 35 1.84 13.55 -17.32
CA ASN A 35 0.57 13.63 -16.63
C ASN A 35 -0.60 13.35 -17.59
N ASN A 36 -1.65 12.69 -17.08
CA ASN A 36 -2.94 12.51 -17.76
C ASN A 36 -2.87 11.67 -19.07
N VAL A 37 -1.99 10.67 -19.08
CA VAL A 37 -1.75 9.73 -20.21
C VAL A 37 -1.97 8.27 -19.79
N TYR A 38 -1.92 7.37 -20.78
CA TYR A 38 -1.64 5.96 -20.60
C TYR A 38 -0.41 5.55 -21.43
N TYR A 39 0.26 4.50 -20.98
CA TYR A 39 1.49 3.95 -21.55
C TYR A 39 1.15 2.64 -22.27
N GLU A 40 1.06 2.68 -23.59
CA GLU A 40 0.68 1.53 -24.41
C GLU A 40 1.92 0.76 -24.89
N PHE A 41 1.97 -0.54 -24.62
CA PHE A 41 3.04 -1.44 -25.01
C PHE A 41 2.61 -2.30 -26.19
N ILE A 42 3.42 -2.30 -27.24
CA ILE A 42 3.19 -3.06 -28.47
C ILE A 42 4.47 -3.84 -28.81
N ASP A 43 4.43 -5.16 -28.62
CA ASP A 43 5.44 -6.07 -29.12
C ASP A 43 5.50 -5.97 -30.65
N THR A 44 6.69 -5.62 -31.17
CA THR A 44 6.88 -5.31 -32.59
C THR A 44 6.78 -6.53 -33.50
N ALA A 45 7.00 -7.73 -32.96
CA ALA A 45 6.94 -8.97 -33.73
C ALA A 45 5.49 -9.45 -33.94
N SER A 46 4.65 -9.27 -32.92
CA SER A 46 3.27 -9.76 -32.90
C SER A 46 2.21 -8.69 -33.15
N GLY A 47 2.54 -7.41 -32.99
CA GLY A 47 1.60 -6.30 -33.03
C GLY A 47 0.61 -6.29 -31.85
N ARG A 48 0.91 -7.02 -30.77
CA ARG A 48 0.07 -7.15 -29.57
C ARG A 48 0.82 -6.63 -28.34
N GLY A 49 0.13 -6.50 -27.21
CA GLY A 49 0.78 -6.27 -25.93
C GLY A 49 1.73 -7.43 -25.57
N PRO A 50 2.89 -7.17 -24.94
CA PRO A 50 3.73 -8.22 -24.38
C PRO A 50 2.96 -9.13 -23.42
N ALA A 51 3.35 -10.41 -23.37
CA ALA A 51 2.62 -11.42 -22.59
C ALA A 51 2.70 -11.15 -21.07
N VAL A 52 3.87 -10.74 -20.59
CA VAL A 52 4.12 -10.46 -19.18
C VAL A 52 4.65 -9.04 -19.04
N VAL A 53 3.84 -8.16 -18.47
CA VAL A 53 4.26 -6.83 -18.01
C VAL A 53 3.78 -6.64 -16.58
N SER A 54 4.66 -6.12 -15.74
CA SER A 54 4.34 -5.69 -14.39
C SER A 54 5.04 -4.38 -14.08
N GLY A 55 4.42 -3.57 -13.22
CA GLY A 55 5.04 -2.38 -12.66
C GLY A 55 5.37 -2.58 -11.18
N THR A 56 6.55 -2.18 -10.73
CA THR A 56 6.96 -2.21 -9.32
C THR A 56 7.40 -0.81 -8.91
N ARG A 57 6.93 -0.34 -7.76
CA ARG A 57 7.33 0.97 -7.24
C ARG A 57 8.76 0.97 -6.73
N ASN A 58 9.52 2.01 -7.07
CA ASN A 58 10.85 2.28 -6.53
C ASN A 58 10.98 3.77 -6.19
N GLY A 59 10.67 4.14 -4.95
CA GLY A 59 10.57 5.55 -4.56
C GLY A 59 9.42 6.25 -5.29
N ASP A 60 9.74 7.31 -6.02
CA ASP A 60 8.79 8.05 -6.87
C ASP A 60 8.70 7.48 -8.29
N ASP A 61 9.61 6.58 -8.67
CA ASP A 61 9.66 5.98 -9.99
C ASP A 61 8.82 4.69 -10.07
N LEU A 62 8.35 4.39 -11.27
CA LEU A 62 7.80 3.08 -11.62
C LEU A 62 8.82 2.28 -12.44
N VAL A 63 9.25 1.14 -11.93
CA VAL A 63 10.06 0.17 -12.67
C VAL A 63 9.12 -0.79 -13.38
N VAL A 64 9.18 -0.84 -14.70
CA VAL A 64 8.35 -1.73 -15.52
C VAL A 64 9.20 -2.91 -16.00
N SER A 65 8.77 -4.11 -15.62
CA SER A 65 9.38 -5.37 -16.04
C SER A 65 8.57 -5.96 -17.20
N ILE A 66 9.28 -6.33 -18.28
CA ILE A 66 8.72 -7.02 -19.45
C ILE A 66 9.41 -8.37 -19.54
N ASP A 67 8.63 -9.46 -19.58
CA ASP A 67 9.14 -10.84 -19.55
C ASP A 67 10.15 -11.06 -18.41
N ASN A 68 9.84 -10.52 -17.23
CA ASN A 68 10.63 -10.55 -16.00
C ASN A 68 11.97 -9.77 -16.04
N ASN A 69 12.22 -8.98 -17.08
CA ASN A 69 13.38 -8.10 -17.18
C ASN A 69 12.98 -6.65 -16.93
N ASN A 70 13.66 -5.96 -16.02
CA ASN A 70 13.50 -4.51 -15.85
C ASN A 70 13.90 -3.82 -17.15
N SER A 71 12.90 -3.32 -17.87
CA SER A 71 13.08 -2.86 -19.26
C SER A 71 12.77 -1.38 -19.43
N LEU A 72 11.98 -0.80 -18.51
CA LEU A 72 11.63 0.60 -18.50
C LEU A 72 11.60 1.13 -17.06
N ILE A 73 12.02 2.38 -16.87
CA ILE A 73 11.84 3.16 -15.65
C ILE A 73 11.11 4.43 -16.06
N ILE A 74 9.95 4.66 -15.46
CA ILE A 74 9.19 5.91 -15.60
C ILE A 74 9.48 6.74 -14.35
N LYS A 75 10.27 7.79 -14.54
CA LYS A 75 10.72 8.71 -13.50
C LYS A 75 9.56 9.53 -12.96
N ASP A 76 9.53 9.73 -11.64
CA ASP A 76 8.53 10.55 -10.96
C ASP A 76 7.07 10.11 -11.26
N TYR A 77 6.84 8.84 -11.57
CA TYR A 77 5.51 8.31 -11.90
C TYR A 77 4.49 8.54 -10.79
N PHE A 78 4.89 8.41 -9.53
CA PHE A 78 3.96 8.56 -8.39
C PHE A 78 3.75 10.01 -7.95
N THR A 79 4.56 10.94 -8.44
CA THR A 79 4.55 12.36 -8.03
C THR A 79 4.15 13.30 -9.17
N ASN A 80 4.47 12.96 -10.42
CA ASN A 80 4.28 13.79 -11.62
C ASN A 80 3.20 13.25 -12.58
N GLY A 81 2.65 12.05 -12.32
CA GLY A 81 1.44 11.56 -12.99
C GLY A 81 1.42 10.06 -13.20
N GLN A 82 0.42 9.40 -12.59
CA GLN A 82 0.19 7.96 -12.76
C GLN A 82 -0.67 7.72 -14.00
N GLY A 83 -0.19 6.88 -14.92
CA GLY A 83 -0.88 6.52 -16.15
C GLY A 83 -0.96 5.01 -16.32
N ALA A 84 -2.12 4.50 -16.74
CA ALA A 84 -2.30 3.05 -16.89
C ALA A 84 -1.27 2.44 -17.85
N LEU A 85 -0.74 1.27 -17.49
CA LEU A 85 0.03 0.45 -18.41
C LEU A 85 -0.95 -0.37 -19.25
N VAL A 86 -0.94 -0.20 -20.57
CA VAL A 86 -1.93 -0.77 -21.48
C VAL A 86 -1.25 -1.65 -22.52
N GLY A 87 -1.84 -2.80 -22.85
CA GLY A 87 -1.47 -3.63 -23.99
C GLY A 87 -2.66 -3.85 -24.91
N MET A 88 -2.39 -4.35 -26.12
CA MET A 88 -3.43 -4.68 -27.10
C MET A 88 -3.58 -6.19 -27.26
N ARG A 89 -4.80 -6.71 -27.13
CA ARG A 89 -5.09 -8.11 -27.42
C ARG A 89 -5.05 -8.38 -28.92
N GLY A 90 -5.03 -9.65 -29.28
CA GLY A 90 -5.08 -10.08 -30.67
C GLY A 90 -6.35 -9.72 -31.44
N ASP A 91 -7.41 -9.38 -30.72
CA ASP A 91 -8.69 -8.90 -31.26
C ASP A 91 -8.75 -7.37 -31.34
N GLY A 92 -7.67 -6.66 -30.98
CA GLY A 92 -7.62 -5.20 -30.95
C GLY A 92 -8.25 -4.57 -29.70
N SER A 93 -8.67 -5.35 -28.71
CA SER A 93 -9.18 -4.79 -27.45
C SER A 93 -8.02 -4.40 -26.52
N PRO A 94 -8.05 -3.21 -25.90
CA PRO A 94 -7.04 -2.84 -24.91
C PRO A 94 -7.22 -3.64 -23.62
N TYR A 95 -6.12 -3.86 -22.90
CA TYR A 95 -6.12 -4.43 -21.55
C TYR A 95 -5.09 -3.74 -20.66
N ILE A 96 -5.35 -3.67 -19.37
CA ILE A 96 -4.49 -2.99 -18.40
C ILE A 96 -3.58 -4.02 -17.74
N TYR A 97 -2.28 -3.72 -17.69
CA TYR A 97 -1.32 -4.49 -16.90
C TYR A 97 -1.31 -4.03 -15.45
N PRO A 98 -1.19 -4.96 -14.49
CA PRO A 98 -1.17 -4.60 -13.08
C PRO A 98 0.13 -3.87 -12.71
N THR A 99 -0.01 -2.84 -11.87
CA THR A 99 1.10 -2.32 -11.07
C THR A 99 1.03 -2.98 -9.68
N ILE A 100 2.14 -3.56 -9.23
CA ILE A 100 2.30 -4.24 -7.94
C ILE A 100 2.51 -3.17 -6.84
N GLU A 101 1.63 -2.17 -6.79
CA GLU A 101 1.57 -1.24 -5.66
C GLU A 101 0.72 -1.76 -4.49
N ALA A 102 0.02 -2.90 -4.66
CA ALA A 102 -1.05 -3.30 -3.76
C ALA A 102 -1.03 -4.78 -3.34
N ILE A 103 0.12 -5.32 -2.92
CA ILE A 103 0.17 -6.57 -2.11
C ILE A 103 1.17 -6.46 -0.95
N GLU A 104 1.31 -5.28 -0.34
CA GLU A 104 2.13 -5.08 0.87
C GLU A 104 1.29 -4.58 2.06
N HIS A 105 -0.05 -4.57 1.94
CA HIS A 105 -0.95 -4.36 3.07
C HIS A 105 -1.79 -5.62 3.32
N THR A 106 -1.41 -6.32 4.39
CA THR A 106 -2.18 -7.28 5.22
C THR A 106 -2.52 -8.67 4.67
N LEU A 107 -1.59 -9.62 4.83
CA LEU A 107 -1.88 -10.94 5.42
C LEU A 107 -1.20 -11.13 6.79
N ALA A 108 -0.80 -10.02 7.44
CA ALA A 108 -0.25 -10.02 8.79
C ALA A 108 -1.12 -9.17 9.75
N SER A 109 -2.44 -9.35 9.72
CA SER A 109 -3.32 -8.89 10.81
C SER A 109 -4.69 -9.59 10.75
N GLU A 110 -4.69 -10.93 10.75
CA GLU A 110 -5.88 -11.68 11.17
C GLU A 110 -5.45 -12.86 12.06
N ILE A 111 -4.81 -12.51 13.18
CA ILE A 111 -5.18 -13.12 14.45
C ILE A 111 -5.78 -11.95 15.22
N GLY A 112 -7.08 -11.73 14.99
CA GLY A 112 -7.87 -10.87 15.85
C GLY A 112 -7.63 -11.28 17.29
N SER A 113 -7.49 -10.27 18.15
CA SER A 113 -7.47 -10.44 19.59
C SER A 113 -8.66 -11.31 20.03
N ALA A 114 -8.41 -12.60 20.21
CA ALA A 114 -9.14 -13.42 21.15
C ALA A 114 -8.31 -13.43 22.43
N THR A 115 -8.67 -12.52 23.32
CA THR A 115 -8.42 -12.52 24.74
C THR A 115 -8.33 -13.96 25.30
N GLY A 116 -7.22 -14.32 25.94
CA GLY A 116 -7.09 -15.63 26.60
C GLY A 116 -5.72 -15.85 27.22
N ALA A 117 -5.58 -15.49 28.49
CA ALA A 117 -4.40 -15.72 29.30
C ALA A 117 -4.09 -17.21 29.50
N ALA A 118 -2.81 -17.59 29.53
CA ALA A 118 -2.33 -18.73 30.32
C ALA A 118 -0.82 -18.63 30.54
N THR A 119 -0.45 -18.10 31.71
CA THR A 119 0.86 -18.30 32.30
C THR A 119 0.78 -19.44 33.32
N THR A 120 1.84 -20.26 33.34
CA THR A 120 2.21 -21.26 34.35
C THR A 120 1.32 -22.51 34.48
N ASN A 121 1.89 -23.70 34.30
CA ASN A 121 2.55 -24.37 35.42
C ASN A 121 3.37 -25.57 34.95
N SER A 122 4.61 -25.63 35.42
CA SER A 122 5.46 -26.82 35.38
C SER A 122 4.85 -27.93 36.25
N SER A 123 4.50 -29.07 35.66
CA SER A 123 4.55 -30.38 36.32
C SER A 123 4.38 -31.46 35.26
N SER A 124 5.34 -32.38 35.23
CA SER A 124 5.32 -33.71 34.60
C SER A 124 4.01 -34.18 33.96
N LEU A 125 4.06 -34.66 32.70
CA LEU A 125 3.93 -36.08 32.37
C LEU A 125 3.97 -36.33 30.83
N SER A 126 4.87 -37.25 30.45
CA SER A 126 4.94 -38.17 29.29
C SER A 126 4.38 -37.81 27.89
N PRO A 127 5.16 -38.03 26.81
CA PRO A 127 4.76 -37.82 25.42
C PRO A 127 3.95 -39.02 24.89
N ALA A 128 2.62 -39.03 25.07
CA ALA A 128 1.68 -39.82 24.27
C ALA A 128 0.24 -39.61 24.74
N ALA A 129 -0.49 -38.67 24.13
CA ALA A 129 -1.96 -38.70 23.99
C ALA A 129 -2.37 -37.55 23.06
N VAL A 130 -2.64 -37.84 21.79
CA VAL A 130 -4.01 -37.94 21.26
C VAL A 130 -4.61 -36.57 20.92
N ALA A 131 -4.58 -36.31 19.61
CA ALA A 131 -5.62 -35.72 18.78
C ALA A 131 -6.46 -34.53 19.32
N GLY A 132 -6.17 -33.36 18.74
CA GLY A 132 -7.17 -32.57 18.01
C GLY A 132 -8.37 -32.03 18.79
N ILE A 133 -8.18 -30.95 19.54
CA ILE A 133 -9.19 -29.90 19.81
C ILE A 133 -8.46 -28.68 20.38
N ILE A 134 -8.36 -27.58 19.62
CA ILE A 134 -8.25 -26.24 20.22
C ILE A 134 -9.38 -25.40 19.62
N GLY A 135 -10.57 -25.63 20.18
CA GLY A 135 -11.69 -24.72 20.14
C GLY A 135 -12.12 -24.46 21.58
N GLY A 136 -11.86 -23.24 22.06
CA GLY A 136 -12.48 -22.57 23.21
C GLY A 136 -12.26 -23.16 24.61
N VAL A 137 -11.93 -22.31 25.59
CA VAL A 137 -12.75 -22.03 26.80
C VAL A 137 -12.16 -20.81 27.53
N ALA A 138 -13.09 -19.98 28.02
CA ALA A 138 -12.97 -18.69 28.68
C ALA A 138 -12.12 -18.67 29.97
N LEU A 139 -11.51 -17.52 30.25
CA LEU A 139 -11.04 -17.17 31.59
C LEU A 139 -11.52 -15.78 32.00
N THR A 140 -12.47 -15.86 32.92
CA THR A 140 -13.12 -14.83 33.74
C THR A 140 -12.13 -13.90 34.44
N ALA A 141 -12.58 -12.65 34.54
CA ALA A 141 -12.22 -11.59 35.49
C ALA A 141 -11.33 -11.96 36.69
N GLY A 142 -10.39 -11.05 37.01
CA GLY A 142 -9.69 -11.02 38.29
C GLY A 142 -8.19 -10.85 38.13
N GLY A 143 -7.65 -9.69 38.51
CA GLY A 143 -6.25 -9.34 38.33
C GLY A 143 -5.27 -10.23 39.09
N ILE A 144 -4.05 -10.36 38.54
CA ILE A 144 -2.88 -10.82 39.28
C ILE A 144 -1.80 -9.75 39.11
N ALA A 145 -1.44 -9.10 40.21
CA ALA A 145 -0.38 -8.11 40.29
C ALA A 145 1.00 -8.79 40.36
N ILE A 146 2.01 -8.19 39.73
CA ILE A 146 3.42 -8.56 39.94
C ILE A 146 4.15 -7.36 40.54
N ALA A 147 4.57 -7.50 41.81
CA ALA A 147 5.36 -6.52 42.54
C ALA A 147 6.78 -7.04 42.76
N LYS A 148 7.81 -6.24 42.39
CA LYS A 148 9.21 -6.28 42.90
C LYS A 148 10.07 -5.26 42.13
N HIS A 149 10.98 -4.44 42.68
CA HIS A 149 11.79 -4.51 43.90
C HIS A 149 12.05 -3.13 44.54
N ASN A 150 12.29 -3.14 45.84
CA ASN A 150 12.71 -2.01 46.68
C ASN A 150 14.13 -1.52 46.34
N HIS A 151 14.30 -0.20 46.26
CA HIS A 151 15.61 0.44 46.43
C HIS A 151 15.59 1.30 47.69
N ASP A 152 16.40 0.87 48.63
CA ASP A 152 16.69 1.51 49.90
C ASP A 152 17.66 2.68 49.66
N LYS A 153 17.19 3.91 49.79
CA LYS A 153 18.03 5.11 49.96
C LYS A 153 17.30 6.09 50.87
N HIS A 154 17.71 6.10 52.14
CA HIS A 154 17.53 7.24 53.03
C HIS A 154 18.27 8.46 52.47
N HIS A 155 17.69 9.66 52.56
CA HIS A 155 18.30 10.87 53.14
C HIS A 155 17.34 12.10 53.06
N HIS A 156 17.02 12.60 54.26
CA HIS A 156 16.76 13.97 54.75
C HIS A 156 15.90 15.02 53.99
N HIS A 157 14.91 15.49 54.75
CA HIS A 157 14.37 16.86 54.92
C HIS A 157 14.63 17.95 53.87
N GLY A 158 13.53 18.64 53.51
CA GLY A 158 13.50 20.11 53.57
C GLY A 158 13.03 20.84 52.32
N ASN A 159 12.00 21.67 52.53
CA ASN A 159 11.59 22.84 51.75
C ASN A 159 10.86 22.68 50.41
N ASN A 160 9.59 23.08 50.45
CA ASN A 160 8.87 23.70 49.34
C ASN A 160 9.57 25.02 48.93
N PRO A 161 9.69 25.31 47.62
CA PRO A 161 8.84 26.38 47.08
C PRO A 161 8.30 26.08 45.67
N ASN A 162 7.02 26.39 45.45
CA ASN A 162 6.43 26.59 44.13
C ASN A 162 7.07 27.84 43.47
N PRO A 163 7.48 27.82 42.18
CA PRO A 163 6.55 28.18 41.09
C PRO A 163 6.84 27.51 39.72
N GLN A 164 5.79 27.20 38.94
CA GLN A 164 5.53 27.70 37.57
C GLN A 164 4.38 26.92 36.89
N PRO A 165 3.34 27.58 36.31
CA PRO A 165 2.32 26.89 35.52
C PRO A 165 2.92 26.37 34.22
N GLN A 166 2.67 25.10 33.88
CA GLN A 166 3.03 24.53 32.58
C GLN A 166 2.31 25.28 31.44
N PRO A 167 2.94 25.47 30.27
CA PRO A 167 2.29 26.10 29.12
C PRO A 167 1.06 25.30 28.69
N ASN A 168 -0.05 26.00 28.50
CA ASN A 168 -1.30 25.47 27.98
C ASN A 168 -1.06 24.74 26.64
N PRO A 169 -1.61 23.53 26.42
CA PRO A 169 -1.56 22.89 25.10
C PRO A 169 -2.16 23.82 24.05
N ASN A 170 -1.44 24.00 22.94
CA ASN A 170 -1.90 24.79 21.81
C ASN A 170 -3.25 24.22 21.32
N PRO A 171 -4.26 25.05 21.00
CA PRO A 171 -5.53 24.55 20.48
C PRO A 171 -5.30 23.72 19.22
N GLN A 172 -5.76 22.47 19.23
CA GLN A 172 -5.77 21.65 18.02
C GLN A 172 -6.67 22.34 16.96
N PRO A 173 -6.32 22.22 15.66
CA PRO A 173 -7.16 22.75 14.59
C PRO A 173 -8.57 22.19 14.72
N ASN A 174 -9.54 23.08 14.90
CA ASN A 174 -10.95 22.74 14.93
C ASN A 174 -11.37 22.27 13.53
N ASN A 175 -11.47 20.96 13.33
CA ASN A 175 -12.02 20.39 12.10
C ASN A 175 -13.54 20.54 12.13
N ASN A 176 -14.02 21.71 11.73
CA ASN A 176 -15.43 21.91 11.47
C ASN A 176 -15.84 21.02 10.29
N LYS A 177 -16.50 19.90 10.58
CA LYS A 177 -17.14 19.08 9.55
C LYS A 177 -18.22 19.94 8.89
N GLY A 178 -17.93 20.46 7.70
CA GLY A 178 -18.94 21.03 6.83
C GLY A 178 -19.80 19.90 6.28
N THR A 179 -21.09 19.93 6.56
CA THR A 179 -22.07 19.05 5.92
C THR A 179 -22.51 19.72 4.62
N ILE A 180 -22.18 19.13 3.48
CA ILE A 180 -22.75 19.50 2.19
C ILE A 180 -24.02 18.68 2.01
N THR A 181 -25.18 19.33 2.14
CA THR A 181 -26.49 18.71 1.88
C THR A 181 -26.90 19.05 0.45
N VAL A 182 -26.85 18.07 -0.45
CA VAL A 182 -27.38 18.21 -1.82
C VAL A 182 -28.82 17.69 -1.83
N SER A 183 -29.78 18.54 -2.16
CA SER A 183 -31.20 18.18 -2.27
C SER A 183 -31.70 18.45 -3.69
N GLY A 184 -32.30 17.46 -4.34
CA GLY A 184 -32.87 17.55 -5.69
C GLY A 184 -33.30 16.19 -6.24
N GLU A 185 -34.26 16.16 -7.16
CA GLU A 185 -34.68 14.93 -7.83
C GLU A 185 -33.59 14.47 -8.82
N ALA A 186 -33.09 13.25 -8.65
CA ALA A 186 -32.10 12.69 -9.57
C ALA A 186 -32.75 12.38 -10.93
N LYS A 187 -32.24 12.99 -12.01
CA LYS A 187 -32.63 12.69 -13.40
C LYS A 187 -31.45 12.10 -14.17
N VAL A 188 -31.69 11.00 -14.87
CA VAL A 188 -30.69 10.35 -15.75
C VAL A 188 -30.30 11.32 -16.87
N GLY A 189 -29.00 11.58 -17.03
CA GLY A 189 -28.44 12.42 -18.09
C GLY A 189 -28.21 13.89 -17.75
N SER A 190 -28.30 14.29 -16.48
CA SER A 190 -28.02 15.68 -16.04
C SER A 190 -26.86 15.75 -15.06
N THR A 191 -26.04 16.80 -15.18
CA THR A 191 -24.96 17.11 -14.23
C THR A 191 -25.54 17.87 -13.03
N LEU A 192 -25.44 17.30 -11.82
CA LEU A 192 -25.67 18.05 -10.59
C LEU A 192 -24.47 18.96 -10.32
N THR A 193 -24.72 20.26 -10.14
CA THR A 193 -23.70 21.22 -9.68
C THR A 193 -24.00 21.53 -8.21
N ALA A 194 -22.99 21.37 -7.35
CA ALA A 194 -23.09 21.63 -5.91
C ALA A 194 -22.99 23.13 -5.60
#